data_AF-A0A9Q0Y0R8-F1
#
_entry.id   AF-A0A9Q0Y0R8-F1
#
_cell.length_a   1.000
_cell.length_b   1.000
_cell.length_c   1.000
_cell.angle_alpha   90.00
_cell.angle_beta   90.00
_cell.angle_gamma   90.00
#
_symmetry.space_group_name_H-M   'P 1'
#
loop_
_entity.id
_entity.type
_entity.pdbx_description
1 polymer ?
#
loop_
_entity_poly.entity_id
_entity_poly.type
_entity_poly.pdbx_seq_one_letter_code
_entity_poly.pdbx_strand_id
1 'polypeptide(L)'
;KTKGHPSGGLATLVAHHIPSELVFMADNHCKLQIIRVHKQTNALLVVNVYIPPTELKADGERQWSYLSQALENAETRFPQAWSLVAGDFSAR
;
A
#
# COMPACT_ATOMS: atom_id res chain seq x y z
N LYS A 1 -14.17 18.58 -21.31
CA LYS A 1 -12.73 18.53 -20.98
C LYS A 1 -12.56 18.95 -19.53
N THR A 2 -12.71 18.01 -18.61
CA THR A 2 -12.52 18.25 -17.17
C THR A 2 -11.06 18.57 -16.93
N LYS A 3 -10.81 19.65 -16.19
CA LYS A 3 -9.47 20.12 -15.78
C LYS A 3 -8.70 18.92 -15.22
N GLY A 4 -7.56 18.60 -15.82
CA GLY A 4 -6.76 17.43 -15.46
C GLY A 4 -6.48 17.44 -13.96
N HIS A 5 -7.08 16.50 -13.23
CA HIS A 5 -6.56 16.15 -11.92
C HIS A 5 -5.10 15.73 -12.16
N PRO A 6 -4.12 16.29 -11.42
CA PRO A 6 -2.79 15.71 -11.45
C PRO A 6 -2.92 14.22 -11.16
N SER A 7 -2.24 13.39 -11.94
CA SER A 7 -2.09 11.97 -11.68
C SER A 7 -1.40 11.82 -10.32
N GLY A 8 -2.18 11.84 -9.23
CA GLY A 8 -1.65 11.83 -7.87
C GLY A 8 -0.92 10.53 -7.60
N GLY A 9 0.16 10.58 -6.83
CA GLY A 9 0.89 9.38 -6.38
C GLY A 9 0.54 9.02 -4.94
N LEU A 10 1.11 7.90 -4.48
CA LEU A 10 1.23 7.63 -3.05
C LEU A 10 2.54 8.21 -2.53
N ALA A 11 2.52 8.67 -1.30
CA ALA A 11 3.71 9.14 -0.60
C ALA A 11 3.68 8.65 0.84
N THR A 12 4.81 8.14 1.30
CA THR A 12 5.04 7.75 2.68
C THR A 12 6.29 8.47 3.15
N LEU A 13 6.16 9.28 4.21
CA LEU A 13 7.28 10.03 4.78
C LEU A 13 7.85 9.26 5.96
N VAL A 14 9.14 8.96 5.91
CA VAL A 14 9.87 8.28 6.98
C VAL A 14 10.95 9.24 7.50
N ALA A 15 11.14 9.29 8.83
CA ALA A 15 12.18 10.12 9.41
C ALA A 15 13.56 9.66 8.92
N HIS A 16 14.42 10.59 8.50
CA HIS A 16 15.69 10.31 7.80
C HIS A 16 16.66 9.37 8.54
N HIS A 17 16.58 9.32 9.87
CA HIS A 17 17.44 8.49 10.72
C HIS A 17 16.89 7.07 10.92
N ILE A 18 15.70 6.77 10.40
CA ILE A 18 15.09 5.45 10.44
C ILE A 18 15.37 4.76 9.11
N PRO A 19 16.15 3.66 9.09
CA PRO A 19 16.40 2.91 7.87
C PRO A 19 15.09 2.40 7.26
N SER A 20 14.90 2.63 5.98
CA SER A 20 13.72 2.18 5.24
C SER A 20 14.06 1.78 3.81
N GLU A 21 13.31 0.84 3.27
CA GLU A 21 13.41 0.42 1.88
C GLU A 21 12.03 0.23 1.24
N LEU A 22 11.94 0.49 -0.05
CA LEU A 22 10.74 0.19 -0.83
C LEU A 22 10.69 -1.32 -1.10
N VAL A 23 9.66 -1.99 -0.62
CA VAL A 23 9.42 -3.42 -0.84
C VAL A 23 8.62 -3.65 -2.11
N PHE A 24 7.57 -2.86 -2.29
CA PHE A 24 6.61 -3.03 -3.37
C PHE A 24 5.97 -1.70 -3.75
N MET A 25 5.72 -1.51 -5.04
CA MET A 25 4.94 -0.40 -5.56
C MET A 25 4.14 -0.87 -6.76
N ALA A 26 2.86 -0.54 -6.78
CA ALA A 26 1.98 -0.81 -7.90
C ALA A 26 0.93 0.29 -8.07
N ASP A 27 0.48 0.46 -9.30
CA ASP A 27 -0.56 1.39 -9.72
C ASP A 27 -1.68 0.70 -10.51
N ASN A 28 -1.65 -0.63 -10.59
CA ASN A 28 -2.64 -1.45 -11.28
C ASN A 28 -3.81 -1.80 -10.35
N HIS A 29 -5.05 -1.55 -10.80
CA HIS A 29 -6.32 -1.77 -10.08
C HIS A 29 -6.53 -0.89 -8.83
N CYS A 30 -5.54 -0.78 -7.96
CA CYS A 30 -5.42 0.17 -6.86
C CYS A 30 -3.98 0.71 -6.83
N LYS A 31 -3.73 1.80 -6.10
CA LYS A 31 -2.36 2.23 -5.84
C LYS A 31 -1.91 1.61 -4.54
N LEU A 32 -0.75 0.98 -4.54
CA LEU A 32 -0.19 0.31 -3.37
C LEU A 32 1.29 0.64 -3.25
N GLN A 33 1.72 0.99 -2.04
CA GLN A 33 3.11 1.19 -1.69
C GLN A 33 3.38 0.45 -0.38
N ILE A 34 4.37 -0.45 -0.37
CA ILE A 34 4.83 -1.15 0.83
C ILE A 34 6.28 -0.72 1.08
N ILE A 35 6.52 -0.13 2.24
CA ILE A 35 7.85 0.25 2.70
C ILE A 35 8.17 -0.56 3.95
N ARG A 36 9.35 -1.19 3.98
CA ARG A 36 9.84 -1.81 5.21
C ARG A 36 10.66 -0.78 5.96
N VAL A 37 10.26 -0.52 7.20
CA VAL A 37 10.90 0.41 8.12
C VAL A 37 11.54 -0.40 9.24
N HIS A 38 12.79 -0.10 9.57
CA HIS A 38 13.55 -0.84 10.58
C HIS A 38 13.86 0.02 11.78
N LYS A 39 13.65 -0.55 12.97
CA LYS A 39 14.15 0.02 14.22
C LYS A 39 14.72 -1.09 15.10
N GLN A 40 16.05 -1.15 15.20
CA GLN A 40 16.77 -2.20 15.93
C GLN A 40 16.40 -3.59 15.39
N THR A 41 15.91 -4.49 16.25
CA THR A 41 15.49 -5.85 15.90
C THR A 41 14.07 -5.92 15.33
N ASN A 42 13.33 -4.81 15.33
CA ASN A 42 11.95 -4.78 14.85
C ASN A 42 11.88 -4.26 13.42
N ALA A 43 11.01 -4.87 12.62
CA ALA A 43 10.63 -4.39 11.29
C ALA A 43 9.14 -4.08 11.26
N LEU A 44 8.77 -3.03 10.52
CA LEU A 44 7.39 -2.63 10.26
C LEU A 44 7.21 -2.51 8.75
N LEU A 45 6.26 -3.24 8.19
CA LEU A 45 5.75 -3.04 6.83
C LEU A 45 4.69 -1.94 6.89
N VAL A 46 5.04 -0.76 6.40
CA VAL A 46 4.11 0.34 6.20
C VAL A 46 3.49 0.18 4.83
N VAL A 47 2.19 -0.10 4.81
CA VAL A 47 1.41 -0.33 3.59
C VAL A 47 0.48 0.87 3.41
N ASN A 48 0.81 1.72 2.44
CA ASN A 48 -0.01 2.84 2.03
C ASN A 48 -0.80 2.44 0.78
N VAL A 49 -2.12 2.53 0.84
CA VAL A 49 -3.01 2.10 -0.24
C VAL A 49 -4.03 3.17 -0.60
N TYR A 50 -4.33 3.25 -1.89
CA TYR A 50 -5.51 3.94 -2.41
C TYR A 50 -6.34 2.98 -3.26
N ILE A 51 -7.50 2.60 -2.76
CA ILE A 51 -8.51 1.83 -3.49
C ILE A 51 -9.52 2.83 -4.03
N PRO A 52 -9.59 3.07 -5.36
CA PRO A 52 -10.55 4.03 -5.89
C PRO A 52 -11.98 3.50 -5.77
N PRO A 53 -12.98 4.37 -5.59
CA PRO A 53 -14.37 3.95 -5.56
C PRO A 53 -14.77 3.31 -6.89
N THR A 54 -15.49 2.18 -6.81
CA THR A 54 -15.96 1.43 -7.97
C THR A 54 -17.49 1.34 -7.96
N GLU A 55 -18.13 1.49 -9.12
CA GLU A 55 -19.57 1.24 -9.26
C GLU A 55 -19.88 -0.26 -9.39
N LEU A 56 -18.92 -1.04 -9.91
CA LEU A 56 -19.04 -2.48 -10.12
C LEU A 56 -18.43 -3.24 -8.93
N LYS A 57 -19.24 -4.08 -8.29
CA LYS A 57 -18.79 -4.95 -7.18
C LYS A 57 -17.57 -5.81 -7.55
N ALA A 58 -17.54 -6.35 -8.77
CA ALA A 58 -16.44 -7.19 -9.25
C ALA A 58 -15.10 -6.43 -9.35
N ASP A 59 -15.12 -5.10 -9.55
CA ASP A 59 -13.90 -4.30 -9.56
C ASP A 59 -13.37 -4.11 -8.14
N GLY A 60 -14.26 -3.81 -7.19
CA GLY A 60 -13.93 -3.76 -5.77
C GLY A 60 -13.34 -5.08 -5.27
N GLU A 61 -13.97 -6.21 -5.57
CA GLU A 61 -13.45 -7.54 -5.19
C GLU A 61 -12.05 -7.79 -5.77
N ARG A 62 -11.79 -7.40 -7.03
CA ARG A 62 -10.46 -7.51 -7.63
C ARG A 62 -9.42 -6.63 -6.94
N GLN A 63 -9.77 -5.41 -6.56
CA GLN A 63 -8.88 -4.50 -5.84
C GLN A 63 -8.52 -5.02 -4.45
N TRP A 64 -9.51 -5.52 -3.71
CA TRP A 64 -9.28 -6.12 -2.39
C TRP A 64 -8.47 -7.40 -2.47
N SER A 65 -8.75 -8.26 -3.46
CA SER A 65 -7.98 -9.49 -3.68
C SER A 65 -6.53 -9.18 -4.01
N TYR A 66 -6.27 -8.15 -4.82
CA TYR A 66 -4.93 -7.68 -5.14
C TYR A 66 -4.18 -7.18 -3.89
N LEU A 67 -4.83 -6.36 -3.05
CA LEU A 67 -4.26 -5.89 -1.78
C LEU A 67 -3.90 -7.08 -0.87
N SER A 68 -4.84 -8.02 -0.67
CA SER A 68 -4.61 -9.20 0.17
C SER A 68 -3.44 -10.03 -0.31
N GLN A 69 -3.32 -10.27 -1.62
CA GLN A 69 -2.21 -11.04 -2.19
C GLN A 69 -0.87 -10.31 -2.02
N ALA A 70 -0.84 -8.99 -2.19
CA ALA A 70 0.37 -8.21 -1.99
C ALA A 70 0.83 -8.22 -0.52
N LEU A 71 -0.12 -8.15 0.43
CA LEU A 71 0.13 -8.29 1.86
C LEU A 71 0.68 -9.67 2.20
N GLU A 72 0.01 -10.74 1.76
CA GLU A 72 0.43 -12.12 2.01
C GLU A 72 1.85 -12.39 1.49
N ASN A 73 2.18 -11.90 0.29
CA ASN A 73 3.52 -12.01 -0.27
C ASN A 73 4.57 -11.24 0.56
N ALA A 74 4.22 -10.04 1.04
CA ALA A 74 5.12 -9.23 1.85
C ALA A 74 5.35 -9.85 3.24
N GLU A 75 4.30 -10.35 3.88
CA GLU A 75 4.35 -10.99 5.20
C GLU A 75 5.10 -12.33 5.13
N THR A 76 4.90 -13.11 4.07
CA THR A 76 5.67 -14.34 3.82
C THR A 76 7.16 -14.04 3.63
N ARG A 77 7.49 -12.94 2.95
CA ARG A 77 8.88 -12.51 2.74
C ARG A 77 9.51 -11.95 4.03
N PHE A 78 8.71 -11.37 4.93
CA PHE A 78 9.16 -10.72 6.16
C PHE A 78 8.34 -11.17 7.39
N PRO A 79 8.45 -12.45 7.80
CA PRO A 79 7.53 -13.07 8.76
C PRO A 79 7.64 -12.52 10.20
N GLN A 80 8.68 -11.75 10.51
CA GLN A 80 8.86 -11.11 11.82
C GLN A 80 8.49 -9.63 11.80
N ALA A 81 8.09 -9.09 10.66
CA ALA A 81 7.69 -7.70 10.55
C ALA A 81 6.23 -7.54 10.98
N TRP A 82 5.95 -6.46 11.70
CA TRP A 82 4.58 -6.03 11.93
C TRP A 82 4.03 -5.36 10.67
N SER A 83 2.73 -5.44 10.41
CA SER A 83 2.09 -4.75 9.28
C SER A 83 1.24 -3.59 9.78
N LEU A 84 1.45 -2.39 9.22
CA LEU A 84 0.57 -1.24 9.36
C LEU A 84 -0.05 -0.95 8.00
N VAL A 85 -1.34 -1.24 7.85
CA VAL A 85 -2.09 -1.03 6.60
C VAL A 85 -3.01 0.17 6.76
N ALA A 86 -2.79 1.21 5.95
CA ALA A 86 -3.53 2.46 6.02
C ALA A 86 -3.61 3.15 4.66
N GLY A 87 -4.48 4.15 4.56
CA GLY A 87 -4.66 4.96 3.36
C GLY A 87 -6.13 5.26 3.13
N ASP A 88 -6.49 5.45 1.86
CA ASP A 88 -7.88 5.68 1.45
C ASP A 88 -8.42 4.42 0.77
N PHE A 89 -9.24 3.70 1.52
CA PHE A 89 -9.86 2.46 1.06
C PHE A 89 -11.14 2.71 0.26
N SER A 90 -11.66 3.94 0.24
CA SER A 90 -12.97 4.32 -0.33
C SER A 90 -14.09 3.28 -0.11
N ALA A 91 -14.02 2.55 1.00
CA ALA A 91 -14.90 1.43 1.30
C ALA A 91 -16.31 1.95 1.57
N ARG A 92 -17.31 1.39 0.89
CA ARG A 92 -18.73 1.62 1.15
C ARG A 92 -19.36 0.37 1.72
#